data_AF-A0A3Q4I1U9-F1
#
_entry.id   AF-A0A3Q4I1U9-F1
#
_cell.length_a   1.000
_cell.length_b   1.000
_cell.length_c   1.000
_cell.angle_alpha   90.00
_cell.angle_beta   90.00
_cell.angle_gamma   90.00
#
_symmetry.space_group_name_H-M   'P 1'
#
loop_
_entity.id
_entity.type
_entity.pdbx_description
1 polymer ?
#
loop_
_entity_poly.entity_id
_entity_poly.type
_entity_poly.pdbx_seq_one_letter_code
_entity_poly.pdbx_strand_id
1 'polypeptide(L)'
;SWLGRAPPAGAPGSTFLSTATTYFLNGVEHFFSLSGGCCFFSWFKFYLYVFFFRRSATGFKHNLIQDEDCFQSFCNKIFAGWDFCITSENAAKLKKKTLLYELKVSLYIRSMIVKLQKIAERTHKEKCRLYFIRLILNLFVIGVLAACFYCIYLATIFSQKVFVVSPLLQVNFIVDLIFEYLPSIVITFANFITPVLFSFIINFEDYSPAFEIRFTLMRCVFMRLTSIVVLLFSVWSRITKCKDDPCICGYNHDLYPCWETHVGQEMYKLTIFDFIVIISVTIFVEFPRKLLLRYSNSALAKWMSQQEFSIPQNVLEIVYGQTICWIGTFYCPLLPAICTLKYFFIFYIKKVSLIKNCRPATRPFRASSSNFFFLGVLLIGLSLACVPVIASIAQINCSRACGPFVNYETSWDVVPDTVSQLPKGVEQLLWALSSEAFAVSFFVITCLAMFYVIALAGAHKRVINELRHQLEMVGLILPPKGGSM
;
A
#
# COMPACT_ATOMS: atom_id res chain seq x y z
N SER A 1 -30.79 1.06 -33.69
CA SER A 1 -30.61 -0.31 -34.20
C SER A 1 -29.16 -0.62 -34.55
N TRP A 2 -28.21 -0.28 -33.67
CA TRP A 2 -26.81 -0.68 -33.76
C TRP A 2 -26.38 -1.02 -32.33
N LEU A 3 -26.43 -2.31 -31.96
CA LEU A 3 -25.83 -2.97 -30.76
C LEU A 3 -26.64 -4.22 -30.33
N GLY A 4 -26.90 -5.13 -31.26
CA GLY A 4 -27.69 -6.33 -30.96
C GLY A 4 -27.58 -7.38 -32.05
N ARG A 5 -26.38 -7.88 -32.30
CA ARG A 5 -26.12 -9.16 -32.97
C ARG A 5 -24.68 -9.56 -32.68
N ALA A 6 -24.49 -10.78 -32.18
CA ALA A 6 -23.20 -11.44 -32.27
C ALA A 6 -22.74 -11.37 -33.74
N PRO A 7 -21.54 -10.87 -34.05
CA PRO A 7 -21.04 -10.97 -35.40
C PRO A 7 -20.59 -12.43 -35.64
N PRO A 8 -20.87 -12.99 -36.82
CA PRO A 8 -20.20 -14.20 -37.26
C PRO A 8 -18.70 -13.89 -37.40
N ALA A 9 -17.88 -14.94 -37.49
CA ALA A 9 -16.45 -14.84 -37.74
C ALA A 9 -16.12 -13.76 -38.81
N GLY A 10 -15.48 -12.65 -38.39
CA GLY A 10 -14.92 -11.62 -39.28
C GLY A 10 -15.28 -10.15 -38.99
N ALA A 11 -14.41 -9.46 -38.22
CA ALA A 11 -14.05 -8.02 -38.25
C ALA A 11 -15.09 -6.91 -37.85
N PRO A 12 -14.67 -5.63 -37.63
CA PRO A 12 -13.59 -5.09 -36.79
C PRO A 12 -14.10 -3.93 -35.89
N GLY A 13 -14.06 -4.08 -34.55
CA GLY A 13 -14.41 -2.97 -33.63
C GLY A 13 -14.05 -3.21 -32.16
N SER A 14 -14.03 -4.47 -31.72
CA SER A 14 -13.34 -4.95 -30.51
C SER A 14 -11.83 -5.16 -30.72
N THR A 15 -11.37 -4.87 -31.94
CA THR A 15 -10.01 -4.97 -32.43
C THR A 15 -9.10 -3.82 -31.96
N PHE A 16 -9.56 -2.74 -31.32
CA PHE A 16 -8.58 -1.71 -30.92
C PHE A 16 -7.69 -2.11 -29.73
N LEU A 17 -8.21 -2.87 -28.75
CA LEU A 17 -7.37 -3.40 -27.66
C LEU A 17 -6.74 -4.75 -28.01
N SER A 18 -7.51 -5.63 -28.66
CA SER A 18 -7.03 -6.94 -29.13
C SER A 18 -6.04 -6.78 -30.26
N THR A 19 -6.25 -5.87 -31.22
CA THR A 19 -5.35 -5.67 -32.37
C THR A 19 -4.26 -4.64 -32.10
N ALA A 20 -4.36 -3.74 -31.10
CA ALA A 20 -3.15 -3.07 -30.60
C ALA A 20 -2.20 -4.04 -29.89
N THR A 21 -2.72 -5.07 -29.21
CA THR A 21 -1.88 -6.20 -28.74
C THR A 21 -1.44 -7.09 -29.90
N THR A 22 -2.31 -7.41 -30.88
CA THR A 22 -1.95 -8.28 -32.01
C THR A 22 -0.99 -7.62 -33.01
N TYR A 23 -1.08 -6.31 -33.28
CA TYR A 23 -0.16 -5.59 -34.19
C TYR A 23 1.20 -5.32 -33.55
N PHE A 24 1.29 -5.19 -32.21
CA PHE A 24 2.59 -5.21 -31.52
C PHE A 24 3.20 -6.62 -31.43
N LEU A 25 2.38 -7.67 -31.54
CA LEU A 25 2.79 -9.08 -31.51
C LEU A 25 3.09 -9.67 -32.90
N ASN A 26 2.68 -9.02 -34.00
CA ASN A 26 2.85 -9.55 -35.36
C ASN A 26 4.18 -9.16 -36.03
N GLY A 27 5.07 -8.47 -35.31
CA GLY A 27 6.43 -8.19 -35.74
C GLY A 27 7.43 -8.87 -34.81
N VAL A 28 8.04 -9.95 -35.30
CA VAL A 28 9.19 -10.69 -34.73
C VAL A 28 8.82 -11.87 -33.83
N GLU A 29 9.26 -13.05 -34.28
CA GLU A 29 9.37 -14.34 -33.58
C GLU A 29 9.94 -14.21 -32.16
N HIS A 30 9.09 -13.94 -31.16
CA HIS A 30 9.52 -13.89 -29.77
C HIS A 30 8.53 -14.60 -28.83
N PHE A 31 8.41 -15.91 -28.99
CA PHE A 31 8.04 -16.82 -27.88
C PHE A 31 9.01 -16.67 -26.68
N PHE A 32 10.20 -16.11 -26.92
CA PHE A 32 11.21 -15.72 -25.92
C PHE A 32 10.81 -14.52 -25.03
N SER A 33 9.76 -13.74 -25.35
CA SER A 33 9.47 -12.47 -24.66
C SER A 33 8.49 -12.57 -23.49
N LEU A 34 7.67 -13.61 -23.39
CA LEU A 34 6.67 -13.70 -22.32
C LEU A 34 7.13 -14.49 -21.10
N SER A 35 7.80 -15.62 -21.31
CA SER A 35 8.45 -16.37 -20.23
C SER A 35 9.59 -15.56 -19.59
N GLY A 36 10.44 -14.96 -20.43
CA GLY A 36 11.46 -14.01 -19.97
C GLY A 36 10.87 -12.80 -19.24
N GLY A 37 9.69 -12.33 -19.67
CA GLY A 37 8.92 -11.29 -18.98
C GLY A 37 8.47 -11.72 -17.59
N CYS A 38 7.85 -12.89 -17.43
CA CYS A 38 7.42 -13.43 -16.14
C CYS A 38 8.60 -13.65 -15.17
N CYS A 39 9.73 -14.18 -15.67
CA CYS A 39 10.96 -14.32 -14.89
C CYS A 39 11.52 -12.95 -14.48
N PHE A 40 11.56 -11.97 -15.39
CA PHE A 40 12.02 -10.62 -15.11
C PHE A 40 11.13 -9.90 -14.09
N PHE A 41 9.81 -10.02 -14.20
CA PHE A 41 8.87 -9.44 -13.24
C PHE A 41 8.98 -10.10 -11.85
N SER A 42 9.21 -11.41 -11.80
CA SER A 42 9.42 -12.13 -10.54
C SER A 42 10.74 -11.72 -9.88
N TRP A 43 11.82 -11.61 -10.65
CA TRP A 43 13.10 -11.08 -10.21
C TRP A 43 13.01 -9.63 -9.73
N PHE A 44 12.30 -8.78 -10.47
CA PHE A 44 12.07 -7.39 -10.11
C PHE A 44 11.30 -7.27 -8.79
N LYS A 45 10.23 -8.06 -8.61
CA LYS A 45 9.48 -8.12 -7.34
C LYS A 45 10.36 -8.62 -6.19
N PHE A 46 11.19 -9.63 -6.41
CA PHE A 46 12.14 -10.13 -5.42
C PHE A 46 13.18 -9.06 -5.04
N TYR A 47 13.77 -8.39 -6.03
CA TYR A 47 14.69 -7.28 -5.81
C TYR A 47 14.04 -6.14 -5.01
N LEU A 48 12.81 -5.74 -5.38
CA LEU A 48 12.05 -4.74 -4.63
C LEU A 48 11.80 -5.18 -3.18
N TYR A 49 11.46 -6.45 -2.96
CA TYR A 49 11.25 -7.00 -1.62
C TYR A 49 12.51 -6.89 -0.77
N VAL A 50 13.66 -7.34 -1.29
CA VAL A 50 14.96 -7.24 -0.61
C VAL A 50 15.35 -5.78 -0.35
N PHE A 51 15.17 -4.90 -1.34
CA PHE A 51 15.46 -3.48 -1.21
C PHE A 51 14.64 -2.81 -0.10
N PHE A 52 13.31 -3.00 -0.11
CA PHE A 52 12.44 -2.42 0.89
C PHE A 52 12.65 -3.03 2.28
N PHE A 53 12.90 -4.33 2.36
CA PHE A 53 13.23 -5.01 3.61
C PHE A 53 14.51 -4.43 4.24
N ARG A 54 15.60 -4.30 3.46
CA ARG A 54 16.86 -3.71 3.94
C ARG A 54 16.68 -2.27 4.42
N ARG A 55 15.92 -1.48 3.67
CA ARG A 55 15.62 -0.08 4.02
C ARG A 55 14.73 -0.01 5.28
N SER A 56 13.83 -0.98 5.47
CA SER A 56 12.95 -1.07 6.65
C SER A 56 13.74 -1.40 7.91
N ALA A 57 14.62 -2.41 7.83
CA ALA A 57 15.51 -2.80 8.91
C ALA A 57 16.43 -1.64 9.34
N THR A 58 16.96 -0.89 8.36
CA THR A 58 17.78 0.30 8.64
C THR A 58 16.95 1.42 9.30
N GLY A 59 15.72 1.65 8.81
CA GLY A 59 14.79 2.62 9.39
C GLY A 59 14.35 2.27 10.82
N PHE A 60 14.17 0.98 11.11
CA PHE A 60 13.87 0.49 12.46
C PHE A 60 15.02 0.78 13.43
N LYS A 61 16.26 0.45 13.02
CA LYS A 61 17.46 0.73 13.82
C LYS A 61 17.59 2.22 14.16
N HIS A 62 17.35 3.11 13.19
CA HIS A 62 17.43 4.55 13.42
C HIS A 62 16.31 5.08 14.33
N ASN A 63 15.11 4.48 14.28
CA ASN A 63 14.02 4.84 15.18
C ASN A 63 14.30 4.44 16.63
N LEU A 64 14.87 3.25 16.87
CA LEU A 64 15.24 2.80 18.22
C LEU A 64 16.28 3.71 18.87
N ILE A 65 17.25 4.21 18.10
CA ILE A 65 18.33 5.08 18.61
C ILE A 65 17.82 6.51 18.90
N GLN A 66 16.73 6.94 18.26
CA GLN A 66 16.23 8.32 18.39
C GLN A 66 15.39 8.57 19.65
N ASP A 67 14.94 7.51 20.35
CA ASP A 67 14.11 7.64 21.57
C ASP A 67 14.93 7.98 22.83
N GLU A 68 16.25 7.86 22.82
CA GLU A 68 17.05 7.97 24.07
C GLU A 68 17.30 9.42 24.59
N ASP A 69 17.28 10.50 23.78
CA ASP A 69 17.77 11.82 24.26
C ASP A 69 16.92 13.05 23.85
N CYS A 70 15.63 13.07 24.20
CA CYS A 70 14.74 14.20 23.85
C CYS A 70 15.07 15.51 24.61
N PHE A 71 15.54 15.43 25.87
CA PHE A 71 15.82 16.61 26.70
C PHE A 71 17.12 17.32 26.29
N GLN A 72 18.22 16.57 26.15
CA GLN A 72 19.52 17.10 25.70
C GLN A 72 19.40 17.75 24.31
N SER A 73 18.59 17.16 23.42
CA SER A 73 18.34 17.67 22.06
C SER A 73 17.66 19.04 22.05
N PHE A 74 16.75 19.32 22.99
CA PHE A 74 16.04 20.61 23.03
C PHE A 74 16.97 21.75 23.47
N CYS A 75 17.76 21.55 24.52
CA CYS A 75 18.74 22.53 24.97
C CYS A 75 19.78 22.82 23.88
N ASN A 76 20.31 21.79 23.21
CA ASN A 76 21.24 21.98 22.10
C ASN A 76 20.60 22.75 20.92
N LYS A 77 19.31 22.57 20.63
CA LYS A 77 18.64 23.35 19.57
C LYS A 77 18.46 24.82 19.92
N ILE A 78 18.21 25.15 21.18
CA ILE A 78 18.08 26.52 21.65
C ILE A 78 19.45 27.21 21.68
N PHE A 79 20.43 26.57 22.32
CA PHE A 79 21.71 27.21 22.63
C PHE A 79 22.77 27.03 21.55
N ALA A 80 22.74 25.92 20.80
CA ALA A 80 23.72 25.58 19.77
C ALA A 80 23.12 25.39 18.37
N GLY A 81 21.83 25.70 18.17
CA GLY A 81 21.16 25.51 16.89
C GLY A 81 21.44 26.58 15.84
N TRP A 82 21.94 27.75 16.27
CA TRP A 82 22.29 28.86 15.38
C TRP A 82 23.71 28.71 14.84
N ASP A 83 23.85 28.88 13.53
CA ASP A 83 25.15 28.88 12.85
C ASP A 83 25.56 30.33 12.57
N PHE A 84 26.62 30.78 13.22
CA PHE A 84 27.13 32.14 13.11
C PHE A 84 27.91 32.39 11.81
N CYS A 85 28.22 31.35 11.02
CA CYS A 85 28.91 31.47 9.74
C CYS A 85 27.98 31.87 8.58
N ILE A 86 26.68 32.02 8.83
CA ILE A 86 25.69 32.37 7.79
C ILE A 86 25.82 33.86 7.43
N THR A 87 26.33 34.14 6.24
CA THR A 87 26.50 35.52 5.72
C THR A 87 25.35 36.00 4.85
N SER A 88 24.54 35.09 4.28
CA SER A 88 23.43 35.47 3.40
C SER A 88 22.11 35.69 4.16
N GLU A 89 21.43 36.81 3.89
CA GLU A 89 20.18 37.17 4.57
C GLU A 89 19.05 36.17 4.30
N ASN A 90 19.01 35.59 3.09
CA ASN A 90 18.03 34.56 2.73
C ASN A 90 18.26 33.26 3.50
N ALA A 91 19.51 32.83 3.67
CA ALA A 91 19.82 31.65 4.48
C ALA A 91 19.55 31.90 5.97
N ALA A 92 19.82 33.10 6.48
CA ALA A 92 19.48 33.46 7.87
C ALA A 92 17.96 33.44 8.11
N LYS A 93 17.16 34.00 7.19
CA LYS A 93 15.69 33.93 7.24
C LYS A 93 15.18 32.49 7.19
N LEU A 94 15.78 31.65 6.35
CA LEU A 94 15.43 30.23 6.25
C LEU A 94 15.80 29.46 7.52
N LYS A 95 17.04 29.62 8.03
CA LYS A 95 17.52 28.98 9.25
C LYS A 95 16.65 29.36 10.46
N LYS A 96 16.28 30.63 10.58
CA LYS A 96 15.34 31.12 11.61
C LYS A 96 13.98 30.43 11.51
N LYS A 97 13.40 30.30 10.32
CA LYS A 97 12.13 29.60 10.11
C LYS A 97 12.23 28.11 10.46
N THR A 98 13.31 27.45 10.04
CA THR A 98 13.57 26.03 10.34
C THR A 98 13.70 25.81 11.85
N LEU A 99 14.51 26.62 12.54
CA LEU A 99 14.74 26.49 13.98
C LEU A 99 13.46 26.77 14.78
N LEU A 100 12.66 27.76 14.37
CA LEU A 100 11.34 28.02 14.93
C LEU A 100 10.38 26.83 14.74
N TYR A 101 10.39 26.22 13.56
CA TYR A 101 9.58 25.02 13.31
C TYR A 101 10.04 23.85 14.20
N GLU A 102 11.35 23.60 14.28
CA GLU A 102 11.90 22.55 15.13
C GLU A 102 11.57 22.72 16.61
N LEU A 103 11.66 23.96 17.14
CA LEU A 103 11.29 24.26 18.52
C LEU A 103 9.79 24.06 18.76
N LYS A 104 8.93 24.48 17.82
CA LYS A 104 7.49 24.19 17.89
C LYS A 104 7.22 22.68 17.92
N VAL A 105 7.96 21.89 17.14
CA VAL A 105 7.86 20.42 17.16
C VAL A 105 8.23 19.87 18.54
N SER A 106 9.38 20.28 19.08
CA SER A 106 9.85 19.79 20.38
C SER A 106 8.90 20.15 21.52
N LEU A 107 8.35 21.37 21.53
CA LEU A 107 7.36 21.78 22.52
C LEU A 107 6.05 21.00 22.38
N TYR A 108 5.61 20.71 21.16
CA TYR A 108 4.43 19.87 20.93
C TYR A 108 4.65 18.43 21.44
N ILE A 109 5.81 17.84 21.17
CA ILE A 109 6.20 16.52 21.70
C ILE A 109 6.21 16.56 23.24
N ARG A 110 6.76 17.61 23.86
CA ARG A 110 6.75 17.78 25.32
C ARG A 110 5.33 17.87 25.88
N SER A 111 4.45 18.65 25.24
CA SER A 111 3.03 18.72 25.60
C SER A 111 2.36 17.35 25.52
N MET A 112 2.72 16.55 24.52
CA MET A 112 2.25 15.17 24.40
C MET A 112 2.77 14.27 25.54
N ILE A 113 4.04 14.39 25.94
CA ILE A 113 4.60 13.66 27.09
C ILE A 113 3.87 14.04 28.39
N VAL A 114 3.58 15.33 28.60
CA VAL A 114 2.80 15.79 29.76
C VAL A 114 1.39 15.18 29.75
N LYS A 115 0.74 15.06 28.58
CA LYS A 115 -0.54 14.35 28.46
C LYS A 115 -0.41 12.87 28.82
N LEU A 116 0.66 12.20 28.40
CA LEU A 116 0.92 10.79 28.76
C LEU A 116 1.10 10.61 30.27
N GLN A 117 1.79 11.55 30.93
CA GLN A 117 1.96 11.54 32.38
C GLN A 117 0.60 11.68 33.11
N LYS A 118 -0.27 12.57 32.64
CA LYS A 118 -1.66 12.68 33.14
C LYS A 118 -2.50 11.41 32.92
N ILE A 119 -2.24 10.64 31.86
CA ILE A 119 -2.90 9.36 31.61
C ILE A 119 -2.45 8.30 32.64
N ALA A 120 -1.20 8.33 33.06
CA ALA A 120 -0.67 7.41 34.08
C ALA A 120 -1.33 7.62 35.46
N GLU A 121 -1.60 8.87 35.82
CA GLU A 121 -2.23 9.29 37.09
C GLU A 121 -3.75 9.05 37.16
N ARG A 122 -4.40 8.49 36.13
CA ARG A 122 -5.85 8.23 36.15
C ARG A 122 -6.26 7.23 37.23
N THR A 123 -7.41 7.48 37.87
CA THR A 123 -7.99 6.60 38.89
C THR A 123 -8.50 5.28 38.31
N HIS A 124 -8.58 4.22 39.11
CA HIS A 124 -9.01 2.87 38.66
C HIS A 124 -10.43 2.85 38.06
N LYS A 125 -11.38 3.62 38.62
CA LYS A 125 -12.77 3.70 38.12
C LYS A 125 -12.84 4.35 36.74
N GLU A 126 -12.07 5.42 36.52
CA GLU A 126 -11.98 6.09 35.22
C GLU A 126 -11.29 5.22 34.18
N LYS A 127 -10.22 4.49 34.58
CA LYS A 127 -9.56 3.50 33.73
C LYS A 127 -10.56 2.42 33.31
N CYS A 128 -11.32 1.85 34.23
CA CYS A 128 -12.28 0.79 33.93
C CYS A 128 -13.38 1.27 32.95
N ARG A 129 -13.96 2.46 33.19
CA ARG A 129 -14.95 3.08 32.28
C ARG A 129 -14.36 3.29 30.88
N LEU A 130 -13.13 3.79 30.79
CA LEU A 130 -12.47 4.09 29.53
C LEU A 130 -12.11 2.82 28.75
N TYR A 131 -11.62 1.78 29.41
CA TYR A 131 -11.39 0.48 28.78
C TYR A 131 -12.68 -0.16 28.29
N PHE A 132 -13.77 -0.04 29.04
CA PHE A 132 -15.08 -0.53 28.61
C PHE A 132 -15.60 0.21 27.36
N ILE A 133 -15.50 1.55 27.33
CA ILE A 133 -15.84 2.35 26.14
C ILE A 133 -14.98 1.94 24.95
N ARG A 134 -13.66 1.76 25.15
CA ARG A 134 -12.75 1.28 24.10
C ARG A 134 -13.14 -0.10 23.60
N LEU A 135 -13.57 -1.01 24.46
CA LEU A 135 -14.02 -2.34 24.05
C LEU A 135 -15.24 -2.24 23.14
N ILE A 136 -16.24 -1.44 23.51
CA ILE A 136 -17.43 -1.20 22.69
C ILE A 136 -17.06 -0.56 21.35
N LEU A 137 -16.24 0.49 21.35
CA LEU A 137 -15.84 1.18 20.11
C LEU A 137 -15.00 0.29 19.19
N ASN A 138 -14.09 -0.53 19.75
CA ASN A 138 -13.34 -1.50 18.96
C ASN A 138 -14.22 -2.62 18.40
N LEU A 139 -15.20 -3.11 19.16
CA LEU A 139 -16.20 -4.06 18.66
C LEU A 139 -17.01 -3.45 17.51
N PHE A 140 -17.42 -2.18 17.65
CA PHE A 140 -18.10 -1.46 16.58
C PHE A 140 -17.22 -1.33 15.32
N VAL A 141 -15.93 -0.99 15.48
CA VAL A 141 -14.96 -0.95 14.36
C VAL A 141 -14.86 -2.31 13.66
N ILE A 142 -14.78 -3.41 14.42
CA ILE A 142 -14.75 -4.76 13.84
C ILE A 142 -16.06 -5.04 13.09
N GLY A 143 -17.21 -4.65 13.64
CA GLY A 143 -18.51 -4.78 12.98
C GLY A 143 -18.59 -4.01 11.66
N VAL A 144 -18.10 -2.76 11.61
CA VAL A 144 -18.03 -1.96 10.38
C VAL A 144 -17.13 -2.61 9.33
N LEU A 145 -15.96 -3.13 9.74
CA LEU A 145 -15.06 -3.85 8.85
C LEU A 145 -15.71 -5.11 8.28
N ALA A 146 -16.35 -5.92 9.13
CA ALA A 146 -17.07 -7.12 8.71
C ALA A 146 -18.23 -6.80 7.76
N ALA A 147 -19.00 -5.75 8.04
CA ALA A 147 -20.07 -5.27 7.16
C ALA A 147 -19.52 -4.87 5.78
N CYS A 148 -18.41 -4.13 5.74
CA CYS A 148 -17.78 -3.77 4.47
C CYS A 148 -17.32 -5.00 3.69
N PHE A 149 -16.71 -5.99 4.35
CA PHE A 149 -16.28 -7.23 3.69
C PHE A 149 -17.47 -8.02 3.15
N TYR A 150 -18.55 -8.12 3.92
CA TYR A 150 -19.78 -8.78 3.48
C TYR A 150 -20.41 -8.06 2.28
N CYS A 151 -20.46 -6.73 2.29
CA CYS A 151 -20.94 -5.94 1.16
C CYS A 151 -20.09 -6.14 -0.10
N ILE A 152 -18.76 -6.15 0.01
CA ILE A 152 -17.85 -6.39 -1.11
C ILE A 152 -18.05 -7.81 -1.69
N TYR A 153 -18.15 -8.82 -0.81
CA TYR A 153 -18.40 -10.20 -1.21
C TYR A 153 -19.73 -10.35 -1.96
N LEU A 154 -20.82 -9.79 -1.41
CA LEU A 154 -22.12 -9.78 -2.06
C LEU A 154 -22.11 -9.04 -3.40
N ALA A 155 -21.50 -7.85 -3.45
CA ALA A 155 -21.37 -7.07 -4.67
C ALA A 155 -20.62 -7.83 -5.77
N THR A 156 -19.55 -8.55 -5.40
CA THR A 156 -18.76 -9.38 -6.32
C THR A 156 -19.60 -10.52 -6.88
N ILE A 157 -20.31 -11.26 -6.01
CA ILE A 157 -21.18 -12.36 -6.45
C ILE A 157 -22.31 -11.86 -7.35
N PHE A 158 -22.91 -10.74 -6.97
CA PHE A 158 -24.03 -10.17 -7.71
C PHE A 158 -23.60 -9.69 -9.10
N SER A 159 -22.51 -8.92 -9.18
CA SER A 159 -21.90 -8.46 -10.44
C SER A 159 -21.62 -9.63 -11.39
N GLN A 160 -21.03 -10.71 -10.88
CA GLN A 160 -20.72 -11.91 -11.66
C GLN A 160 -21.97 -12.69 -12.10
N LYS A 161 -23.00 -12.78 -11.28
CA LYS A 161 -24.27 -13.43 -11.68
C LYS A 161 -24.94 -12.66 -12.81
N VAL A 162 -24.95 -11.33 -12.71
CA VAL A 162 -25.54 -10.47 -13.73
C VAL A 162 -24.76 -10.61 -15.03
N PHE A 163 -23.42 -10.59 -15.01
CA PHE A 163 -22.57 -10.74 -16.21
C PHE A 163 -22.92 -11.97 -17.08
N VAL A 164 -23.29 -13.08 -16.44
CA VAL A 164 -23.66 -14.34 -17.12
C VAL A 164 -25.07 -14.30 -17.71
N VAL A 165 -25.98 -13.57 -17.06
CA VAL A 165 -27.39 -13.46 -17.45
C VAL A 165 -27.61 -12.32 -18.45
N SER A 166 -26.79 -11.27 -18.43
CA SER A 166 -26.89 -10.08 -19.29
C SER A 166 -26.99 -10.35 -20.80
N PRO A 167 -26.35 -11.36 -21.42
CA PRO A 167 -26.60 -11.64 -22.84
C PRO A 167 -28.06 -12.00 -23.18
N LEU A 168 -28.88 -12.37 -22.20
CA LEU A 168 -30.30 -12.75 -22.39
C LEU A 168 -31.29 -11.62 -22.08
N LEU A 169 -30.86 -10.55 -21.40
CA LEU A 169 -31.74 -9.50 -20.88
C LEU A 169 -31.17 -8.12 -21.25
N GLN A 170 -31.34 -7.67 -22.51
CA GLN A 170 -30.99 -6.31 -22.91
C GLN A 170 -31.97 -5.30 -22.31
N VAL A 171 -31.77 -4.92 -21.04
CA VAL A 171 -32.73 -4.02 -20.36
C VAL A 171 -32.29 -2.56 -20.44
N ASN A 172 -31.01 -2.18 -20.20
CA ASN A 172 -30.47 -0.81 -20.37
C ASN A 172 -28.94 -0.73 -20.20
N PHE A 173 -28.21 -0.10 -21.13
CA PHE A 173 -26.73 0.05 -21.11
C PHE A 173 -26.14 0.64 -19.81
N ILE A 174 -26.80 1.65 -19.23
CA ILE A 174 -26.33 2.31 -18.00
C ILE A 174 -26.37 1.35 -16.80
N VAL A 175 -27.40 0.50 -16.74
CA VAL A 175 -27.62 -0.42 -15.62
C VAL A 175 -26.60 -1.55 -15.67
N ASP A 176 -26.30 -2.05 -16.86
CA ASP A 176 -25.27 -3.06 -17.08
C ASP A 176 -23.88 -2.54 -16.66
N LEU A 177 -23.57 -1.29 -17.00
CA LEU A 177 -22.32 -0.65 -16.60
C LEU A 177 -22.23 -0.48 -15.08
N ILE A 178 -23.32 -0.12 -14.40
CA ILE A 178 -23.32 -0.04 -12.93
C ILE A 178 -23.04 -1.41 -12.30
N PHE A 179 -23.64 -2.48 -12.83
CA PHE A 179 -23.44 -3.82 -12.29
C PHE A 179 -22.04 -4.37 -12.57
N GLU A 180 -21.45 -4.07 -13.72
CA GLU A 180 -20.09 -4.48 -14.07
C GLU A 180 -19.03 -3.84 -13.16
N TYR A 181 -19.25 -2.59 -12.74
CA TYR A 181 -18.31 -1.86 -11.88
C TYR A 181 -18.71 -1.88 -10.40
N LEU A 182 -19.78 -2.60 -10.04
CA LEU A 182 -20.33 -2.64 -8.68
C LEU A 182 -19.29 -3.00 -7.61
N PRO A 183 -18.42 -4.02 -7.76
CA PRO A 183 -17.42 -4.35 -6.74
C PRO A 183 -16.42 -3.21 -6.56
N SER A 184 -15.99 -2.60 -7.65
CA SER A 184 -15.07 -1.45 -7.63
C SER A 184 -15.72 -0.23 -6.96
N ILE A 185 -17.00 0.04 -7.23
CA ILE A 185 -17.76 1.13 -6.60
C ILE A 185 -17.84 0.92 -5.09
N VAL A 186 -18.25 -0.28 -4.66
CA VAL A 186 -18.42 -0.61 -3.23
C VAL A 186 -17.09 -0.53 -2.48
N ILE A 187 -16.01 -1.10 -3.03
CA ILE A 187 -14.67 -1.03 -2.44
C ILE A 187 -14.20 0.42 -2.30
N THR A 188 -14.32 1.22 -3.35
CA THR A 188 -13.82 2.60 -3.33
C THR A 188 -14.62 3.45 -2.34
N PHE A 189 -15.95 3.28 -2.30
CA PHE A 189 -16.81 3.96 -1.35
C PHE A 189 -16.53 3.56 0.10
N ALA A 190 -16.33 2.27 0.38
CA ALA A 190 -15.96 1.77 1.70
C ALA A 190 -14.60 2.33 2.15
N ASN A 191 -13.61 2.34 1.25
CA ASN A 191 -12.28 2.93 1.51
C ASN A 191 -12.31 4.45 1.74
N PHE A 192 -13.35 5.15 1.29
CA PHE A 192 -13.57 6.58 1.53
C PHE A 192 -14.30 6.85 2.85
N ILE A 193 -15.40 6.13 3.13
CA ILE A 193 -16.22 6.34 4.33
C ILE A 193 -15.52 5.86 5.60
N THR A 194 -14.86 4.71 5.55
CA THR A 194 -14.30 4.07 6.74
C THR A 194 -13.25 4.94 7.46
N PRO A 195 -12.31 5.63 6.79
CA PRO A 195 -11.41 6.59 7.43
C PRO A 195 -12.13 7.75 8.13
N VAL A 196 -13.24 8.24 7.56
CA VAL A 196 -14.06 9.31 8.17
C VAL A 196 -14.68 8.80 9.47
N LEU A 197 -15.26 7.61 9.45
CA LEU A 197 -15.82 6.96 10.64
C LEU A 197 -14.75 6.72 11.71
N PHE A 198 -13.58 6.21 11.34
CA PHE A 198 -12.48 5.97 12.30
C PHE A 198 -11.95 7.26 12.90
N SER A 199 -11.90 8.36 12.13
CA SER A 199 -11.52 9.68 12.66
C SER A 199 -12.53 10.20 13.67
N PHE A 200 -13.82 9.88 13.51
CA PHE A 200 -14.85 10.24 14.47
C PHE A 200 -14.76 9.39 15.74
N ILE A 201 -14.65 8.06 15.59
CA ILE A 201 -14.56 7.10 16.69
C ILE A 201 -13.36 7.38 17.59
N ILE A 202 -12.20 7.70 17.00
CA ILE A 202 -10.98 7.83 17.80
C ILE A 202 -10.99 9.04 18.74
N ASN A 203 -11.82 10.06 18.45
CA ASN A 203 -12.05 11.19 19.37
C ASN A 203 -12.69 10.74 20.69
N PHE A 204 -13.40 9.60 20.71
CA PHE A 204 -14.01 9.05 21.93
C PHE A 204 -13.08 8.08 22.69
N GLU A 205 -12.02 7.57 22.04
CA GLU A 205 -11.14 6.57 22.64
C GLU A 205 -10.05 7.19 23.55
N ASP A 206 -9.95 8.53 23.59
CA ASP A 206 -9.04 9.33 24.43
C ASP A 206 -7.61 8.76 24.43
N TYR A 207 -7.10 8.46 23.24
CA TYR A 207 -5.72 7.99 23.07
C TYR A 207 -4.72 9.14 23.11
N SER A 208 -3.44 8.80 23.27
CA SER A 208 -2.37 9.79 23.11
C SER A 208 -2.28 10.20 21.62
N PRO A 209 -1.97 11.47 21.30
CA PRO A 209 -2.14 11.98 19.94
C PRO A 209 -1.24 11.29 18.88
N ALA A 210 -0.06 10.77 19.24
CA ALA A 210 0.72 9.96 18.28
C ALA A 210 0.20 8.53 18.14
N PHE A 211 -0.36 7.94 19.21
CA PHE A 211 -1.02 6.64 19.12
C PHE A 211 -2.30 6.74 18.29
N GLU A 212 -3.09 7.80 18.49
CA GLU A 212 -4.28 8.14 17.72
C GLU A 212 -4.00 8.10 16.21
N ILE A 213 -3.01 8.87 15.76
CA ILE A 213 -2.63 8.92 14.34
C ILE A 213 -2.19 7.54 13.83
N ARG A 214 -1.28 6.86 14.53
CA ARG A 214 -0.77 5.55 14.10
C ARG A 214 -1.88 4.50 14.04
N PHE A 215 -2.78 4.50 15.00
CA PHE A 215 -3.87 3.53 15.10
C PHE A 215 -4.94 3.76 14.04
N THR A 216 -5.34 5.01 13.80
CA THR A 216 -6.23 5.34 12.66
C THR A 216 -5.59 4.96 11.34
N LEU A 217 -4.29 5.23 11.15
CA LEU A 217 -3.58 4.82 9.93
C LEU A 217 -3.57 3.30 9.78
N MET A 218 -3.26 2.55 10.84
CA MET A 218 -3.30 1.08 10.82
C MET A 218 -4.68 0.54 10.44
N ARG A 219 -5.76 1.09 11.03
CA ARG A 219 -7.13 0.71 10.69
C ARG A 219 -7.46 1.01 9.22
N CYS A 220 -7.00 2.15 8.68
CA CYS A 220 -7.18 2.50 7.26
C CYS A 220 -6.39 1.59 6.33
N VAL A 221 -5.15 1.23 6.68
CA VAL A 221 -4.32 0.28 5.93
C VAL A 221 -4.99 -1.08 5.89
N PHE A 222 -5.40 -1.59 7.06
CA PHE A 222 -6.07 -2.88 7.17
C PHE A 222 -7.34 -2.91 6.30
N MET A 223 -8.17 -1.88 6.36
CA MET A 223 -9.38 -1.80 5.55
C MET A 223 -9.07 -1.88 4.04
N ARG A 224 -8.10 -1.09 3.56
CA ARG A 224 -7.74 -1.02 2.14
C ARG A 224 -7.16 -2.33 1.62
N LEU A 225 -6.24 -2.94 2.38
CA LEU A 225 -5.61 -4.20 2.01
C LEU A 225 -6.62 -5.35 2.07
N THR A 226 -7.43 -5.44 3.12
CA THR A 226 -8.43 -6.50 3.23
C THR A 226 -9.51 -6.40 2.16
N SER A 227 -9.87 -5.18 1.71
CA SER A 227 -10.79 -5.02 0.57
C SER A 227 -10.24 -5.66 -0.72
N ILE A 228 -8.93 -5.55 -0.98
CA ILE A 228 -8.28 -6.24 -2.11
C ILE A 228 -8.28 -7.76 -1.88
N VAL A 229 -7.93 -8.22 -0.68
CA VAL A 229 -7.94 -9.65 -0.33
C VAL A 229 -9.30 -10.26 -0.57
N VAL A 230 -10.37 -9.63 -0.10
CA VAL A 230 -11.74 -10.13 -0.24
C VAL A 230 -12.14 -10.22 -1.70
N LEU A 231 -11.81 -9.22 -2.52
CA LEU A 231 -12.07 -9.26 -3.96
C LEU A 231 -11.33 -10.43 -4.62
N LEU A 232 -10.01 -10.55 -4.40
CA LEU A 232 -9.20 -11.63 -4.97
C LEU A 232 -9.68 -13.01 -4.53
N PHE A 233 -9.99 -13.19 -3.25
CA PHE A 233 -10.52 -14.44 -2.71
C PHE A 233 -11.89 -14.78 -3.29
N SER A 234 -12.77 -13.78 -3.45
CA SER A 234 -14.10 -13.96 -4.04
C SER A 234 -14.01 -14.39 -5.50
N VAL A 235 -13.13 -13.76 -6.27
CA VAL A 235 -12.86 -14.11 -7.66
C VAL A 235 -12.24 -15.52 -7.75
N TRP A 236 -11.21 -15.79 -6.95
CA TRP A 236 -10.56 -17.11 -6.86
C TRP A 236 -11.57 -18.22 -6.58
N SER A 237 -12.39 -18.08 -5.53
CA SER A 237 -13.37 -19.10 -5.14
C SER A 237 -14.36 -19.41 -6.27
N ARG A 238 -14.65 -18.44 -7.13
CA ARG A 238 -15.58 -18.60 -8.25
C ARG A 238 -14.93 -19.19 -9.49
N ILE A 239 -13.63 -18.98 -9.68
CA ILE A 239 -12.85 -19.64 -10.73
C ILE A 239 -12.68 -21.13 -10.40
N THR A 240 -12.42 -21.49 -9.14
CA THR A 240 -12.15 -22.89 -8.74
C THR A 240 -13.42 -23.73 -8.50
N LYS A 241 -14.57 -23.12 -8.20
CA LYS A 241 -15.82 -23.87 -7.95
C LYS A 241 -16.56 -24.20 -9.24
N CYS A 242 -16.79 -25.49 -9.51
CA CYS A 242 -17.59 -25.99 -10.64
C CYS A 242 -18.99 -26.47 -10.20
N LYS A 243 -19.88 -26.70 -11.18
CA LYS A 243 -21.22 -27.28 -10.93
C LYS A 243 -21.15 -28.78 -10.69
N ASP A 244 -20.32 -29.48 -11.47
CA ASP A 244 -20.02 -30.90 -11.34
C ASP A 244 -18.54 -31.04 -10.98
N ASP A 245 -18.25 -31.58 -9.79
CA ASP A 245 -16.88 -31.84 -9.34
C ASP A 245 -16.46 -33.26 -9.73
N PRO A 246 -15.25 -33.47 -10.31
CA PRO A 246 -14.19 -32.49 -10.56
C PRO A 246 -14.35 -31.70 -11.87
N CYS A 247 -13.88 -30.44 -11.88
CA CYS A 247 -13.80 -29.60 -13.08
C CYS A 247 -12.96 -30.27 -14.19
N ILE A 248 -13.52 -30.43 -15.40
CA ILE A 248 -12.83 -31.04 -16.56
C ILE A 248 -11.50 -30.34 -16.89
N CYS A 249 -11.47 -29.01 -16.78
CA CYS A 249 -10.29 -28.20 -17.12
C CYS A 249 -9.50 -27.72 -15.88
N GLY A 250 -9.83 -28.19 -14.66
CA GLY A 250 -9.24 -27.70 -13.40
C GLY A 250 -9.72 -26.32 -12.93
N TYR A 251 -10.60 -25.66 -13.70
CA TYR A 251 -11.30 -24.43 -13.33
C TYR A 251 -12.67 -24.38 -14.01
N ASN A 252 -13.50 -23.42 -13.61
CA ASN A 252 -14.84 -23.19 -14.15
C ASN A 252 -14.80 -22.48 -15.52
N HIS A 253 -14.56 -23.25 -16.57
CA HIS A 253 -14.47 -22.76 -17.95
C HIS A 253 -15.79 -22.20 -18.50
N ASP A 254 -16.95 -22.70 -18.04
CA ASP A 254 -18.26 -22.23 -18.52
C ASP A 254 -18.53 -20.78 -18.13
N LEU A 255 -18.12 -20.40 -16.91
CA LEU A 255 -18.29 -19.05 -16.37
C LEU A 255 -17.10 -18.15 -16.68
N TYR A 256 -15.89 -18.70 -16.68
CA TYR A 256 -14.64 -17.96 -16.86
C TYR A 256 -13.75 -18.64 -17.89
N PRO A 257 -14.08 -18.57 -19.19
CA PRO A 257 -13.23 -19.14 -20.24
C PRO A 257 -11.84 -18.48 -20.27
N CYS A 258 -11.75 -17.22 -19.84
CA CYS A 258 -10.55 -16.38 -19.81
C CYS A 258 -10.34 -15.75 -18.42
N TRP A 259 -10.14 -16.58 -17.40
CA TRP A 259 -10.10 -16.12 -16.02
C TRP A 259 -8.94 -15.15 -15.73
N GLU A 260 -7.78 -15.31 -16.36
CA GLU A 260 -6.62 -14.42 -16.18
C GLU A 260 -6.95 -13.00 -16.63
N THR A 261 -7.62 -12.88 -17.78
CA THR A 261 -8.07 -11.60 -18.32
C THR A 261 -9.11 -10.97 -17.41
N HIS A 262 -10.01 -11.77 -16.83
CA HIS A 262 -11.01 -11.28 -15.90
C HIS A 262 -10.39 -10.69 -14.63
N VAL A 263 -9.36 -11.35 -14.05
CA VAL A 263 -8.62 -10.79 -12.91
C VAL A 263 -7.94 -9.47 -13.28
N GLY A 264 -7.34 -9.39 -14.47
CA GLY A 264 -6.74 -8.17 -15.01
C GLY A 264 -7.76 -7.03 -15.18
N GLN A 265 -8.96 -7.34 -15.66
CA GLN A 265 -10.07 -6.39 -15.79
C GLN A 265 -10.47 -5.83 -14.43
N GLU A 266 -10.62 -6.65 -13.39
CA GLU A 266 -10.98 -6.16 -12.05
C GLU A 266 -9.91 -5.21 -11.47
N MET A 267 -8.62 -5.51 -11.65
CA MET A 267 -7.52 -4.60 -11.23
C MET A 267 -7.53 -3.28 -12.02
N TYR A 268 -7.85 -3.34 -13.31
CA TYR A 268 -7.98 -2.16 -14.17
C TYR A 268 -9.17 -1.27 -13.75
N LYS A 269 -10.35 -1.87 -13.55
CA LYS A 269 -11.56 -1.18 -13.08
C LYS A 269 -11.31 -0.48 -11.74
N LEU A 270 -10.67 -1.16 -10.79
CA LEU A 270 -10.28 -0.58 -9.50
C LEU A 270 -9.33 0.63 -9.66
N THR A 271 -8.35 0.53 -10.57
CA THR A 271 -7.40 1.62 -10.82
C THR A 271 -8.07 2.87 -11.38
N ILE A 272 -9.05 2.70 -12.27
CA ILE A 272 -9.84 3.81 -12.83
C ILE A 272 -10.76 4.40 -11.78
N PHE A 273 -11.49 3.56 -11.03
CA PHE A 273 -12.41 4.05 -10.00
C PHE A 273 -11.68 4.79 -8.89
N ASP A 274 -10.50 4.33 -8.48
CA ASP A 274 -9.62 5.05 -7.56
C ASP A 274 -9.26 6.44 -8.10
N PHE A 275 -8.90 6.55 -9.38
CA PHE A 275 -8.63 7.85 -10.01
C PHE A 275 -9.85 8.78 -10.02
N ILE A 276 -11.01 8.26 -10.43
CA ILE A 276 -12.27 9.01 -10.48
C ILE A 276 -12.65 9.51 -9.10
N VAL A 277 -12.54 8.67 -8.06
CA VAL A 277 -12.88 9.06 -6.69
C VAL A 277 -11.89 10.10 -6.15
N ILE A 278 -10.60 9.98 -6.41
CA ILE A 278 -9.62 11.00 -6.01
C ILE A 278 -9.98 12.36 -6.65
N ILE A 279 -10.27 12.40 -7.96
CA ILE A 279 -10.72 13.62 -8.64
C ILE A 279 -12.01 14.15 -8.01
N SER A 280 -13.00 13.26 -7.83
CA SER A 280 -14.33 13.62 -7.32
C SER A 280 -14.25 14.19 -5.90
N VAL A 281 -13.44 13.60 -5.02
CA VAL A 281 -13.23 14.12 -3.66
C VAL A 281 -12.56 15.49 -3.71
N THR A 282 -11.54 15.66 -4.55
CA THR A 282 -10.91 16.97 -4.70
C THR A 282 -11.92 18.03 -5.20
N ILE A 283 -12.71 17.72 -6.23
CA ILE A 283 -13.69 18.64 -6.83
C ILE A 283 -14.90 18.92 -5.94
N PHE A 284 -15.53 17.89 -5.36
CA PHE A 284 -16.81 18.01 -4.66
C PHE A 284 -16.68 18.16 -3.15
N VAL A 285 -15.53 17.80 -2.56
CA VAL A 285 -15.31 17.92 -1.11
C VAL A 285 -14.33 19.03 -0.80
N GLU A 286 -13.13 19.00 -1.40
CA GLU A 286 -12.05 19.92 -1.02
C GLU A 286 -12.31 21.35 -1.52
N PHE A 287 -12.71 21.53 -2.78
CA PHE A 287 -13.00 22.87 -3.33
C PHE A 287 -14.23 23.54 -2.69
N PRO A 288 -15.39 22.87 -2.51
CA PRO A 288 -16.58 23.52 -1.94
C PRO A 288 -16.39 23.87 -0.48
N ARG A 289 -15.64 23.06 0.29
CA ARG A 289 -15.23 23.42 1.66
C ARG A 289 -14.49 24.75 1.68
N LYS A 290 -13.61 25.02 0.70
CA LYS A 290 -12.93 26.31 0.60
C LYS A 290 -13.88 27.44 0.21
N LEU A 291 -14.81 27.19 -0.70
CA LEU A 291 -15.81 28.17 -1.14
C LEU A 291 -16.73 28.60 0.03
N LEU A 292 -17.12 27.65 0.89
CA LEU A 292 -17.96 27.89 2.07
C LEU A 292 -17.35 28.93 3.03
N LEU A 293 -16.02 28.99 3.17
CA LEU A 293 -15.36 30.04 3.98
C LEU A 293 -15.48 31.43 3.38
N ARG A 294 -15.58 31.52 2.05
CA ARG A 294 -15.63 32.81 1.36
C ARG A 294 -17.02 33.41 1.38
N TYR A 295 -18.06 32.56 1.40
CA TYR A 295 -19.46 33.01 1.35
C TYR A 295 -20.18 32.99 2.70
N SER A 296 -19.80 32.14 3.66
CA SER A 296 -20.44 32.05 4.97
C SER A 296 -19.47 32.35 6.11
N ASN A 297 -19.82 33.34 6.94
CA ASN A 297 -19.02 33.72 8.11
C ASN A 297 -19.44 32.98 9.39
N SER A 298 -20.34 32.00 9.28
CA SER A 298 -20.87 31.21 10.40
C SER A 298 -19.77 30.36 11.08
N ALA A 299 -19.88 30.17 12.40
CA ALA A 299 -18.93 29.35 13.17
C ALA A 299 -18.88 27.90 12.66
N LEU A 300 -20.00 27.38 12.15
CA LEU A 300 -20.12 26.03 11.60
C LEU A 300 -19.42 25.91 10.24
N ALA A 301 -19.51 26.92 9.37
CA ALA A 301 -18.73 26.99 8.13
C ALA A 301 -17.21 27.10 8.39
N LYS A 302 -16.83 27.87 9.42
CA LYS A 302 -15.43 27.93 9.89
C LYS A 302 -14.94 26.60 10.42
N TRP A 303 -15.76 25.83 11.13
CA TRP A 303 -15.39 24.50 11.63
C TRP A 303 -15.27 23.46 10.50
N MET A 304 -16.26 23.37 9.61
CA MET A 304 -16.30 22.42 8.49
C MET A 304 -15.18 22.60 7.45
N SER A 305 -14.58 23.79 7.38
CA SER A 305 -13.60 24.14 6.35
C SER A 305 -12.14 24.02 6.77
N GLN A 306 -11.85 23.68 8.03
CA GLN A 306 -10.47 23.51 8.50
C GLN A 306 -9.86 22.18 8.04
N GLN A 307 -9.61 22.02 6.74
CA GLN A 307 -8.95 20.84 6.19
C GLN A 307 -7.43 20.97 6.22
N GLU A 308 -6.78 20.04 6.90
CA GLU A 308 -5.32 19.89 6.94
C GLU A 308 -4.86 18.86 5.91
N PHE A 309 -3.72 19.11 5.27
CA PHE A 309 -3.13 18.13 4.36
C PHE A 309 -2.44 17.01 5.14
N SER A 310 -3.12 15.87 5.27
CA SER A 310 -2.57 14.69 5.93
C SER A 310 -1.62 13.94 4.99
N ILE A 311 -0.31 14.17 5.14
CA ILE A 311 0.73 13.44 4.40
C ILE A 311 0.54 11.91 4.54
N PRO A 312 0.32 11.36 5.75
CA PRO A 312 0.16 9.92 5.92
C PRO A 312 -0.95 9.29 5.10
N GLN A 313 -2.14 9.91 5.05
CA GLN A 313 -3.28 9.36 4.32
C GLN A 313 -3.03 9.32 2.80
N ASN A 314 -2.41 10.38 2.26
CA ASN A 314 -2.05 10.43 0.85
C ASN A 314 -0.97 9.39 0.50
N VAL A 315 0.00 9.14 1.39
CA VAL A 315 0.99 8.06 1.20
C VAL A 315 0.30 6.70 1.18
N LEU A 316 -0.69 6.46 2.05
CA LEU A 316 -1.46 5.21 2.03
C LEU A 316 -2.29 5.03 0.75
N GLU A 317 -2.74 6.11 0.12
CA GLU A 317 -3.43 6.05 -1.20
C GLU A 317 -2.45 5.59 -2.28
N ILE A 318 -1.21 6.08 -2.22
CA ILE A 318 -0.15 5.65 -3.13
C ILE A 318 0.16 4.17 -2.93
N VAL A 319 0.35 3.70 -1.69
CA VAL A 319 0.65 2.28 -1.40
C VAL A 319 -0.48 1.35 -1.84
N TYR A 320 -1.74 1.76 -1.66
CA TYR A 320 -2.90 1.01 -2.13
C TYR A 320 -2.87 0.86 -3.66
N GLY A 321 -2.69 1.96 -4.41
CA GLY A 321 -2.59 1.90 -5.87
C GLY A 321 -1.37 1.13 -6.39
N GLN A 322 -0.24 1.19 -5.68
CA GLN A 322 0.95 0.37 -5.97
C GLN A 322 0.66 -1.12 -5.81
N THR A 323 -0.06 -1.50 -4.75
CA THR A 323 -0.48 -2.90 -4.52
C THR A 323 -1.33 -3.43 -5.67
N ILE A 324 -2.32 -2.65 -6.13
CA ILE A 324 -3.16 -3.01 -7.29
C ILE A 324 -2.31 -3.15 -8.55
N CYS A 325 -1.41 -2.19 -8.80
CA CYS A 325 -0.51 -2.26 -9.94
C CYS A 325 0.33 -3.54 -9.90
N TRP A 326 0.94 -3.88 -8.77
CA TRP A 326 1.80 -5.05 -8.63
C TRP A 326 1.07 -6.38 -8.81
N ILE A 327 -0.18 -6.47 -8.36
CA ILE A 327 -1.05 -7.63 -8.63
C ILE A 327 -1.37 -7.69 -10.12
N GLY A 328 -1.85 -6.58 -10.68
CA GLY A 328 -2.34 -6.51 -12.05
C GLY A 328 -1.26 -6.57 -13.14
N THR A 329 0.01 -6.23 -12.86
CA THR A 329 1.10 -6.29 -13.86
C THR A 329 1.23 -7.67 -14.51
N PHE A 330 0.97 -8.75 -13.77
CA PHE A 330 1.03 -10.11 -14.30
C PHE A 330 -0.10 -10.40 -15.30
N TYR A 331 -1.33 -9.96 -14.98
CA TYR A 331 -2.52 -10.23 -15.79
C TYR A 331 -2.76 -9.20 -16.91
N CYS A 332 -2.30 -7.96 -16.70
CA CYS A 332 -2.43 -6.84 -17.62
C CYS A 332 -1.10 -6.07 -17.66
N PRO A 333 -0.19 -6.39 -18.61
CA PRO A 333 1.15 -5.79 -18.66
C PRO A 333 1.13 -4.28 -18.99
N LEU A 334 0.01 -3.75 -19.49
CA LEU A 334 -0.17 -2.31 -19.75
C LEU A 334 -0.51 -1.52 -18.47
N LEU A 335 -0.89 -2.18 -17.38
CA LEU A 335 -1.34 -1.52 -16.16
C LEU A 335 -0.29 -0.57 -15.55
N PRO A 336 1.02 -0.87 -15.50
CA PRO A 336 2.04 0.06 -15.03
C PRO A 336 2.09 1.37 -15.83
N ALA A 337 1.88 1.33 -17.15
CA ALA A 337 1.85 2.54 -17.98
C ALA A 337 0.63 3.41 -17.63
N ILE A 338 -0.54 2.78 -17.46
CA ILE A 338 -1.77 3.45 -17.00
C ILE A 338 -1.57 4.05 -15.61
N CYS A 339 -0.96 3.32 -14.68
CA CYS A 339 -0.65 3.83 -13.34
C CYS A 339 0.32 5.02 -13.38
N THR A 340 1.31 5.00 -14.28
CA THR A 340 2.25 6.12 -14.46
C THR A 340 1.53 7.38 -14.89
N LEU A 341 0.65 7.26 -15.89
CA LEU A 341 -0.20 8.36 -16.34
C LEU A 341 -1.15 8.84 -15.22
N LYS A 342 -1.77 7.91 -14.48
CA LYS A 342 -2.61 8.20 -13.32
C LYS A 342 -1.87 9.05 -12.29
N TYR A 343 -0.69 8.63 -11.86
CA TYR A 343 0.07 9.34 -10.83
C TYR A 343 0.60 10.70 -11.30
N PHE A 344 0.90 10.86 -12.59
CA PHE A 344 1.20 12.17 -13.17
C PHE A 344 0.05 13.16 -12.95
N PHE A 345 -1.19 12.77 -13.28
CA PHE A 345 -2.36 13.63 -13.04
C PHE A 345 -2.63 13.85 -11.54
N ILE A 346 -2.58 12.79 -10.73
CA ILE A 346 -2.79 12.89 -9.27
C ILE A 346 -1.80 13.88 -8.65
N PHE A 347 -0.53 13.89 -9.09
CA PHE A 347 0.47 14.81 -8.58
C PHE A 347 0.04 16.28 -8.76
N TYR A 348 -0.38 16.67 -9.97
CA TYR A 348 -0.81 18.05 -10.22
C TYR A 348 -2.10 18.40 -9.47
N ILE A 349 -3.07 17.48 -9.42
CA ILE A 349 -4.33 17.69 -8.69
C ILE A 349 -4.05 17.91 -7.19
N LYS A 350 -3.27 17.03 -6.57
CA LYS A 350 -2.92 17.14 -5.14
C LYS A 350 -2.02 18.35 -4.87
N LYS A 351 -1.15 18.75 -5.80
CA LYS A 351 -0.37 20.01 -5.70
C LYS A 351 -1.30 21.23 -5.64
N VAL A 352 -2.29 21.30 -6.53
CA VAL A 352 -3.28 22.41 -6.52
C VAL A 352 -4.08 22.39 -5.22
N SER A 353 -4.56 21.22 -4.79
CA SER A 353 -5.30 21.07 -3.53
C SER A 353 -4.47 21.54 -2.32
N LEU A 354 -3.20 21.13 -2.23
CA LEU A 354 -2.30 21.54 -1.15
C LEU A 354 -2.08 23.05 -1.10
N ILE A 355 -1.86 23.70 -2.24
CA ILE A 355 -1.52 25.14 -2.30
C ILE A 355 -2.76 26.03 -2.13
N LYS A 356 -3.92 25.61 -2.67
CA LYS A 356 -5.12 26.45 -2.77
C LYS A 356 -6.19 26.11 -1.74
N ASN A 357 -6.36 24.84 -1.39
CA ASN A 357 -7.47 24.37 -0.56
C ASN A 357 -7.04 24.11 0.90
N CYS A 358 -5.83 23.58 1.12
CA CYS A 358 -5.38 23.20 2.47
C CYS A 358 -4.78 24.37 3.26
N ARG A 359 -4.94 24.33 4.59
CA ARG A 359 -4.16 25.17 5.52
C ARG A 359 -2.85 24.49 5.90
N PRO A 360 -1.83 25.24 6.35
CA PRO A 360 -0.62 24.66 6.94
C PRO A 360 -0.98 23.72 8.10
N ALA A 361 -0.37 22.54 8.14
CA ALA A 361 -0.60 21.58 9.21
C ALA A 361 -0.25 22.20 10.57
N THR A 362 -1.20 22.15 11.51
CA THR A 362 -1.03 22.73 12.86
C THR A 362 -0.17 21.84 13.75
N ARG A 363 -0.18 20.53 13.49
CA ARG A 363 0.61 19.52 14.17
C ARG A 363 1.88 19.24 13.37
N PRO A 364 3.08 19.52 13.91
CA PRO A 364 4.31 19.22 13.21
C PRO A 364 4.54 17.71 13.14
N PHE A 365 4.43 17.14 11.94
CA PHE A 365 4.73 15.74 11.68
C PHE A 365 6.24 15.55 11.47
N ARG A 366 6.88 14.70 12.27
CA ARG A 366 8.29 14.35 12.11
C ARG A 366 8.43 13.24 11.07
N ALA A 367 8.72 13.61 9.83
CA ALA A 367 8.86 12.66 8.71
C ALA A 367 9.85 11.52 8.98
N SER A 368 10.91 11.77 9.78
CA SER A 368 11.94 10.76 10.07
C SER A 368 11.42 9.56 10.87
N SER A 369 10.49 9.77 11.82
CA SER A 369 10.00 8.68 12.68
C SER A 369 9.02 7.75 11.96
N SER A 370 8.24 8.30 11.03
CA SER A 370 7.18 7.56 10.33
C SER A 370 7.63 6.84 9.07
N ASN A 371 8.87 7.05 8.61
CA ASN A 371 9.40 6.37 7.42
C ASN A 371 9.40 4.84 7.57
N PHE A 372 9.77 4.33 8.75
CA PHE A 372 9.67 2.90 9.07
C PHE A 372 8.25 2.37 8.96
N PHE A 373 7.26 3.11 9.46
CA PHE A 373 5.86 2.71 9.39
C PHE A 373 5.37 2.55 7.94
N PHE A 374 5.59 3.56 7.10
CA PHE A 374 5.16 3.49 5.70
C PHE A 374 5.89 2.40 4.92
N LEU A 375 7.17 2.20 5.22
CA LEU A 375 7.97 1.16 4.60
C LEU A 375 7.53 -0.25 5.01
N GLY A 376 7.13 -0.43 6.28
CA GLY A 376 6.48 -1.66 6.74
C GLY A 376 5.14 -1.91 6.04
N VAL A 377 4.29 -0.88 5.90
CA VAL A 377 3.02 -0.99 5.16
C VAL A 377 3.24 -1.35 3.69
N LEU A 378 4.24 -0.76 3.05
CA LEU A 378 4.62 -1.09 1.67
C LEU A 378 5.07 -2.55 1.52
N LEU A 379 5.83 -3.07 2.50
CA LEU A 379 6.26 -4.47 2.53
C LEU A 379 5.05 -5.41 2.64
N ILE A 380 4.07 -5.08 3.48
CA ILE A 380 2.81 -5.84 3.60
C ILE A 380 2.04 -5.80 2.27
N GLY A 381 1.96 -4.64 1.62
CA GLY A 381 1.34 -4.50 0.30
C GLY A 381 2.03 -5.35 -0.76
N LEU A 382 3.37 -5.39 -0.74
CA LEU A 382 4.16 -6.22 -1.66
C LEU A 382 3.96 -7.72 -1.39
N SER A 383 3.93 -8.16 -0.13
CA SER A 383 3.62 -9.56 0.19
C SER A 383 2.21 -9.94 -0.24
N LEU A 384 1.24 -9.04 -0.05
CA LEU A 384 -0.14 -9.24 -0.51
C LEU A 384 -0.23 -9.31 -2.04
N ALA A 385 0.65 -8.62 -2.76
CA ALA A 385 0.68 -8.69 -4.22
C ALA A 385 1.35 -9.98 -4.75
N CYS A 386 2.37 -10.49 -4.05
CA CYS A 386 3.10 -11.68 -4.48
C CYS A 386 2.35 -12.98 -4.19
N VAL A 387 1.78 -13.13 -2.99
CA VAL A 387 1.18 -14.42 -2.55
C VAL A 387 0.06 -14.89 -3.48
N PRO A 388 -0.96 -14.08 -3.85
CA PRO A 388 -2.04 -14.52 -4.73
C PRO A 388 -1.57 -14.82 -6.16
N VAL A 389 -0.57 -14.08 -6.64
CA VAL A 389 0.01 -14.28 -7.98
C VAL A 389 0.83 -15.57 -8.04
N ILE A 390 1.62 -15.86 -7.00
CA ILE A 390 2.37 -17.12 -6.92
C ILE A 390 1.39 -18.30 -6.79
N ALA A 391 0.37 -18.17 -5.95
CA ALA A 391 -0.67 -19.18 -5.81
C ALA A 391 -1.39 -19.45 -7.14
N SER A 392 -1.74 -18.41 -7.90
CA SER A 392 -2.41 -18.58 -9.19
C SER A 392 -1.52 -19.25 -10.24
N ILE A 393 -0.23 -18.88 -10.29
CA ILE A 393 0.75 -19.47 -11.22
C ILE A 393 0.97 -20.96 -10.92
N ALA A 394 0.97 -21.35 -9.63
CA ALA A 394 1.33 -22.69 -9.20
C ALA A 394 0.14 -23.65 -9.08
N GLN A 395 -1.07 -23.17 -8.74
CA GLN A 395 -2.21 -24.02 -8.40
C GLN A 395 -3.36 -23.99 -9.40
N ILE A 396 -3.52 -22.91 -10.17
CA ILE A 396 -4.64 -22.79 -11.13
C ILE A 396 -4.18 -23.19 -12.52
N ASN A 397 -4.96 -24.04 -13.17
CA ASN A 397 -4.72 -24.41 -14.55
C ASN A 397 -4.92 -23.22 -15.50
N CYS A 398 -4.07 -23.11 -16.53
CA CYS A 398 -4.16 -22.04 -17.51
C CYS A 398 -5.50 -22.10 -18.28
N SER A 399 -5.99 -20.94 -18.69
CA SER A 399 -7.15 -20.92 -19.58
C SER A 399 -6.84 -21.58 -20.93
N ARG A 400 -7.79 -22.39 -21.40
CA ARG A 400 -7.67 -23.12 -22.68
C ARG A 400 -8.26 -22.33 -23.85
N ALA A 401 -9.05 -21.30 -23.56
CA ALA A 401 -9.73 -20.50 -24.57
C ALA A 401 -8.89 -19.30 -25.04
N CYS A 402 -7.94 -18.81 -24.23
CA CYS A 402 -7.22 -17.58 -24.54
C CYS A 402 -5.92 -17.44 -23.74
N GLY A 403 -5.14 -16.43 -24.11
CA GLY A 403 -3.92 -16.08 -23.41
C GLY A 403 -2.68 -16.77 -23.98
N PRO A 404 -1.52 -16.48 -23.40
CA PRO A 404 -0.24 -16.95 -23.91
C PRO A 404 0.14 -18.36 -23.46
N PHE A 405 -0.51 -18.87 -22.41
CA PHE A 405 -0.18 -20.14 -21.76
C PHE A 405 -1.16 -21.27 -22.10
N VAL A 406 -1.91 -21.15 -23.19
CA VAL A 406 -2.97 -22.08 -23.60
C VAL A 406 -2.49 -23.53 -23.74
N ASN A 407 -1.23 -23.71 -24.16
CA ASN A 407 -0.64 -25.03 -24.38
C ASN A 407 -0.07 -25.68 -23.11
N TYR A 408 -0.13 -24.99 -21.97
CA TYR A 408 0.44 -25.45 -20.71
C TYR A 408 -0.66 -25.78 -19.70
N GLU A 409 -0.45 -26.79 -18.86
CA GLU A 409 -1.40 -27.09 -17.79
C GLU A 409 -1.37 -26.00 -16.72
N THR A 410 -0.17 -25.62 -16.26
CA THR A 410 0.02 -24.51 -15.33
C THR A 410 0.96 -23.46 -15.90
N SER A 411 0.88 -22.23 -15.40
CA SER A 411 1.79 -21.15 -15.84
C SER A 411 3.25 -21.42 -15.43
N TRP A 412 3.46 -22.34 -14.48
CA TRP A 412 4.78 -22.77 -14.02
C TRP A 412 5.52 -23.63 -15.05
N ASP A 413 4.79 -24.45 -15.81
CA ASP A 413 5.36 -25.42 -16.76
C ASP A 413 6.12 -24.76 -17.92
N VAL A 414 5.88 -23.46 -18.16
CA VAL A 414 6.59 -22.64 -19.14
C VAL A 414 8.06 -22.44 -18.78
N VAL A 415 8.37 -22.38 -17.48
CA VAL A 415 9.72 -22.08 -16.97
C VAL A 415 10.74 -23.14 -17.41
N PRO A 416 10.56 -24.45 -17.12
CA PRO A 416 11.52 -25.47 -17.54
C PRO A 416 11.66 -25.54 -19.07
N ASP A 417 10.56 -25.42 -19.81
CA ASP A 417 10.59 -25.39 -21.28
C ASP A 417 11.43 -24.24 -21.82
N THR A 418 11.32 -23.06 -21.22
CA THR A 418 12.11 -21.89 -21.64
C THR A 418 13.58 -22.04 -21.27
N VAL A 419 13.88 -22.63 -20.11
CA VAL A 419 15.25 -22.89 -19.67
C VAL A 419 15.96 -23.86 -20.62
N SER A 420 15.24 -24.84 -21.17
CA SER A 420 15.79 -25.80 -22.14
C SER A 420 16.19 -25.19 -23.49
N GLN A 421 15.65 -24.02 -23.84
CA GLN A 421 15.97 -23.31 -25.07
C GLN A 421 17.18 -22.36 -24.93
N LEU A 422 17.71 -22.19 -23.72
CA LEU A 422 18.89 -21.35 -23.46
C LEU A 422 20.19 -22.06 -23.90
N PRO A 423 21.27 -21.30 -24.18
CA PRO A 423 22.56 -21.91 -24.48
C PRO A 423 23.01 -22.82 -23.32
N LYS A 424 23.58 -23.99 -23.65
CA LYS A 424 23.92 -25.08 -22.71
C LYS A 424 24.66 -24.63 -21.45
N GLY A 425 25.56 -23.64 -21.56
CA GLY A 425 26.28 -23.09 -20.41
C GLY A 425 25.38 -22.35 -19.41
N VAL A 426 24.38 -21.61 -19.91
CA VAL A 426 23.40 -20.89 -19.06
C VAL A 426 22.36 -21.84 -18.49
N GLU A 427 21.90 -22.80 -19.30
CA GLU A 427 20.99 -23.86 -18.86
C GLU A 427 21.59 -24.64 -17.67
N GLN A 428 22.83 -25.14 -17.81
CA GLN A 428 23.52 -25.88 -16.75
C GLN A 428 23.71 -25.04 -15.48
N LEU A 429 24.03 -23.75 -15.64
CA LEU A 429 24.15 -22.83 -14.51
C LEU A 429 22.81 -22.65 -13.78
N LEU A 430 21.70 -22.46 -14.52
CA LEU A 430 20.37 -22.26 -13.94
C LEU A 430 19.88 -23.52 -13.21
N TRP A 431 20.07 -24.70 -13.78
CA TRP A 431 19.76 -25.96 -13.10
C TRP A 431 20.65 -26.20 -11.88
N ALA A 432 21.93 -25.84 -11.93
CA ALA A 432 22.82 -25.91 -10.77
C ALA A 432 22.38 -24.94 -9.66
N LEU A 433 21.97 -23.72 -10.00
CA LEU A 433 21.43 -22.73 -9.04
C LEU A 433 20.08 -23.15 -8.46
N SER A 434 19.25 -23.84 -9.24
CA SER A 434 17.95 -24.37 -8.80
C SER A 434 18.07 -25.68 -8.00
N SER A 435 19.26 -26.26 -7.90
CA SER A 435 19.48 -27.52 -7.18
C SER A 435 19.23 -27.36 -5.67
N GLU A 436 18.61 -28.36 -5.06
CA GLU A 436 18.45 -28.45 -3.60
C GLU A 436 19.79 -28.30 -2.86
N ALA A 437 20.86 -28.86 -3.42
CA ALA A 437 22.20 -28.77 -2.84
C ALA A 437 22.74 -27.33 -2.81
N PHE A 438 22.47 -26.55 -3.87
CA PHE A 438 22.84 -25.13 -3.91
C PHE A 438 22.00 -24.32 -2.91
N ALA A 439 20.69 -24.57 -2.84
CA ALA A 439 19.80 -23.89 -1.91
C ALA A 439 20.21 -24.12 -0.44
N VAL A 440 20.49 -25.37 -0.06
CA VAL A 440 20.98 -25.72 1.29
C VAL A 440 22.33 -25.07 1.57
N SER A 441 23.27 -25.13 0.62
CA SER A 441 24.60 -24.52 0.78
C SER A 441 24.51 -23.00 0.95
N PHE A 442 23.69 -22.34 0.13
CA PHE A 442 23.45 -20.91 0.21
C PHE A 442 22.78 -20.51 1.53
N PHE A 443 21.82 -21.30 2.01
CA PHE A 443 21.17 -21.08 3.30
C PHE A 443 22.18 -21.15 4.46
N VAL A 444 23.03 -22.18 4.49
CA VAL A 444 24.06 -22.34 5.52
C VAL A 444 25.06 -21.17 5.50
N ILE A 445 25.56 -20.79 4.33
CA ILE A 445 26.48 -19.64 4.18
C ILE A 445 25.81 -18.35 4.67
N THR A 446 24.53 -18.15 4.35
CA THR A 446 23.77 -16.98 4.78
C THR A 446 23.55 -16.97 6.29
N CYS A 447 23.25 -18.11 6.91
CA CYS A 447 23.17 -18.25 8.37
C CYS A 447 24.50 -17.91 9.04
N LEU A 448 25.62 -18.45 8.54
CA LEU A 448 26.96 -18.14 9.06
C LEU A 448 27.30 -16.66 8.91
N ALA A 449 27.00 -16.05 7.76
CA ALA A 449 27.17 -14.62 7.55
C ALA A 449 26.32 -13.78 8.51
N MET A 450 25.07 -14.18 8.76
CA MET A 450 24.20 -13.52 9.73
C MET A 450 24.79 -13.60 11.15
N PHE A 451 25.21 -14.79 11.59
CA PHE A 451 25.86 -14.97 12.89
C PHE A 451 27.12 -14.13 13.02
N TYR A 452 27.95 -14.08 11.98
CA TYR A 452 29.15 -13.24 11.94
C TYR A 452 28.81 -11.75 12.10
N VAL A 453 27.81 -11.24 11.36
CA VAL A 453 27.38 -9.84 11.45
C VAL A 453 26.80 -9.51 12.84
N ILE A 454 26.06 -10.43 13.45
CA ILE A 454 25.53 -10.26 14.82
C ILE A 454 26.67 -10.20 15.83
N ALA A 455 27.64 -11.12 15.74
CA ALA A 455 28.81 -11.14 16.60
C ALA A 455 29.65 -9.85 16.45
N LEU A 456 29.87 -9.40 15.21
CA LEU A 456 30.58 -8.16 14.89
C LEU A 456 29.84 -6.93 15.44
N ALA A 457 28.51 -6.86 15.29
CA ALA A 457 27.70 -5.80 15.86
C ALA A 457 27.79 -5.78 17.41
N GLY A 458 27.82 -6.94 18.05
CA GLY A 458 28.03 -7.08 19.49
C GLY A 458 29.43 -6.62 19.95
N ALA A 459 30.47 -6.89 19.17
CA ALA A 459 31.83 -6.42 19.43
C ALA A 459 31.94 -4.89 19.29
N HIS A 460 31.42 -4.32 18.21
CA HIS A 460 31.40 -2.86 18.03
C HIS A 460 30.59 -2.15 19.11
N LYS A 461 29.47 -2.73 19.58
CA LYS A 461 28.71 -2.18 20.71
C LYS A 461 29.56 -2.09 21.99
N ARG A 462 30.38 -3.10 22.28
CA ARG A 462 31.31 -3.07 23.42
C ARG A 462 32.37 -1.98 23.27
N VAL A 463 32.98 -1.84 22.09
CA VAL A 463 33.96 -0.78 21.81
C VAL A 463 33.34 0.62 21.93
N ILE A 464 32.12 0.82 21.44
CA ILE A 464 31.40 2.10 21.58
C ILE A 464 31.12 2.42 23.05
N ASN A 465 30.71 1.43 23.84
CA ASN A 465 30.47 1.63 25.26
C ASN A 465 31.75 2.01 26.02
N GLU A 466 32.87 1.37 25.69
CA GLU A 466 34.18 1.73 26.26
C GLU A 466 34.58 3.17 25.87
N LEU A 467 34.47 3.52 24.59
CA LEU A 467 34.75 4.89 24.12
C LEU A 467 33.85 5.93 24.80
N ARG A 468 32.57 5.63 25.03
CA ARG A 468 31.66 6.50 25.79
C ARG A 468 32.15 6.67 27.23
N HIS A 469 32.57 5.59 27.87
CA HIS A 469 33.09 5.64 29.24
C HIS A 469 34.37 6.48 29.34
N GLN A 470 35.28 6.35 28.37
CA GLN A 470 36.48 7.19 28.29
C GLN A 470 36.14 8.67 28.07
N LEU A 471 35.13 8.99 27.24
CA LEU A 471 34.67 10.37 27.01
C LEU A 471 34.01 11.00 28.25
N GLU A 472 33.32 10.20 29.06
CA GLU A 472 32.76 10.62 30.35
C GLU A 472 33.88 10.93 31.36
N MET A 473 34.93 10.10 31.42
CA MET A 473 36.08 10.32 32.31
C MET A 473 36.92 11.55 31.95
N VAL A 474 37.04 11.88 30.65
CA VAL A 474 37.78 13.07 30.17
C VAL A 474 36.95 14.36 30.29
N GLY A 475 35.69 14.29 30.74
CA GLY A 475 34.84 15.45 31.00
C GLY A 475 34.29 16.13 29.73
N LEU A 476 34.36 15.47 28.57
CA LEU A 476 33.83 15.98 27.29
C LEU A 476 32.33 15.69 27.10
N ILE A 477 31.75 14.81 27.92
CA ILE A 477 30.31 14.49 27.93
C ILE A 477 29.82 14.45 29.39
N LEU A 478 28.83 15.30 29.72
CA LEU A 478 28.18 15.27 31.04
C LEU A 478 27.35 13.98 31.19
N PRO A 479 27.45 13.27 32.33
CA PRO A 479 26.78 11.99 32.52
C PRO A 479 25.24 12.14 32.52
N PRO A 480 24.49 11.17 31.98
CA PRO A 480 23.04 11.12 32.17
C PRO A 480 22.73 10.82 33.64
N LYS A 481 22.08 11.76 34.32
CA LYS A 481 21.63 11.55 35.71
C LYS A 481 20.47 10.55 35.77
N GLY A 482 20.77 9.36 36.28
CA GLY A 482 19.96 8.63 37.24
C GLY A 482 18.72 7.88 36.72
N GLY A 483 18.87 6.57 36.53
CA GLY A 483 17.81 5.59 36.79
C GLY A 483 18.12 4.91 38.12
N SER A 484 17.34 5.22 39.16
CA SER A 484 17.43 4.58 40.46
C SER A 484 16.97 3.12 40.39
N MET A 485 17.74 2.31 41.12
CA MET A 485 17.62 0.89 41.45
C MET A 485 16.23 0.45 41.90
#